data_AF-A0A521LM41-F1
#
_entry.id   AF-A0A521LM41-F1
#
_cell.length_a   1.000
_cell.length_b   1.000
_cell.length_c   1.000
_cell.angle_alpha   90.00
_cell.angle_beta   90.00
_cell.angle_gamma   90.00
#
_symmetry.space_group_name_H-M   'P 1'
#
loop_
_entity.id
_entity.type
_entity.pdbx_description
1 polymer ?
#
loop_
_entity_poly.entity_id
_entity_poly.type
_entity_poly.pdbx_seq_one_letter_code
_entity_poly.pdbx_strand_id
1 'polypeptide(L)'
;MLPTYRLDRPDSDDSIIIDGWSYVWAALAGPFYVMSKGKGFYLLAALMAAITLMLAIGAFLGLLIAVQLFDASVLGLAAMLISIAGAFLLNGVAGVQLVHWGYVRAGWKMGY
;
A
#
# COMPACT_ATOMS: atom_id res chain seq x y z
N MET A 1 -2.84 9.78 12.02
CA MET A 1 -2.26 10.58 10.92
C MET A 1 -1.33 9.69 10.12
N LEU A 2 -1.43 9.70 8.78
CA LEU A 2 -0.48 9.00 7.92
C LEU A 2 0.80 9.85 7.82
N PRO A 3 1.99 9.27 8.02
CA PRO A 3 3.25 10.02 7.99
C PRO A 3 3.56 10.49 6.56
N THR A 4 4.08 11.71 6.46
CA THR A 4 4.65 12.24 5.20
C THR A 4 6.16 12.09 5.29
N TYR A 5 6.77 11.52 4.26
CA TYR A 5 8.23 11.37 4.19
C TYR A 5 8.80 12.25 3.11
N ARG A 6 9.83 13.03 3.44
CA ARG A 6 10.70 13.65 2.45
C ARG A 6 12.01 12.88 2.41
N LEU A 7 12.42 12.45 1.23
CA LEU A 7 13.66 11.73 1.01
C LEU A 7 14.53 12.55 0.07
N ASP A 8 15.70 12.93 0.53
CA ASP A 8 16.67 13.71 -0.24
C ASP A 8 17.83 12.80 -0.67
N ARG A 9 18.31 13.00 -1.89
CA ARG A 9 19.46 12.25 -2.40
C ARG A 9 20.74 12.95 -1.92
N PRO A 10 21.69 12.24 -1.29
CA PRO A 10 22.88 12.89 -0.72
C PRO A 10 23.83 13.50 -1.77
N ASP A 11 23.73 13.05 -3.02
CA ASP A 11 24.70 13.37 -4.08
C ASP A 11 24.12 14.34 -5.14
N SER A 12 22.85 14.71 -5.00
CA SER A 12 22.13 15.59 -5.94
C SER A 12 21.01 16.32 -5.21
N ASP A 13 20.62 17.50 -5.68
CA ASP A 13 19.52 18.29 -5.10
C ASP A 13 18.10 17.69 -5.36
N ASP A 14 18.03 16.40 -5.70
CA ASP A 14 16.80 15.65 -5.92
C ASP A 14 16.13 15.32 -4.59
N SER A 15 14.85 15.63 -4.49
CA SER A 15 14.01 15.28 -3.34
C SER A 15 12.72 14.61 -3.81
N ILE A 16 12.27 13.62 -3.03
CA ILE A 16 11.03 12.87 -3.28
C ILE A 16 10.16 12.98 -2.04
N ILE A 17 8.92 13.39 -2.26
CA ILE A 17 7.91 13.52 -1.20
C ILE A 17 6.93 12.36 -1.32
N ILE A 18 6.73 11.63 -0.23
CA ILE A 18 5.73 10.60 -0.05
C ILE A 18 4.68 11.16 0.89
N ASP A 19 3.57 11.59 0.32
CA ASP A 19 2.48 12.32 0.97
C ASP A 19 1.21 11.46 1.15
N GLY A 20 0.11 12.05 1.60
CA GLY A 20 -1.17 11.36 1.74
C GLY A 20 -1.67 10.73 0.42
N TRP A 21 -1.45 11.41 -0.72
CA TRP A 21 -1.83 10.87 -2.03
C TRP A 21 -1.05 9.62 -2.41
N SER A 22 0.20 9.52 -1.96
CA SER A 22 1.01 8.32 -2.16
C SER A 22 0.38 7.07 -1.54
N TYR A 23 -0.33 7.19 -0.41
CA TYR A 23 -1.10 6.08 0.17
C TYR A 23 -2.30 5.69 -0.68
N VAL A 24 -3.00 6.66 -1.26
CA VAL A 24 -4.15 6.42 -2.15
C VAL A 24 -3.69 5.69 -3.41
N TRP A 25 -2.62 6.17 -4.05
CA TRP A 25 -2.05 5.53 -5.22
C TRP A 25 -1.49 4.14 -4.90
N ALA A 26 -0.84 3.97 -3.75
CA ALA A 26 -0.41 2.65 -3.28
C ALA A 26 -1.58 1.70 -3.03
N ALA A 27 -2.68 2.19 -2.46
CA ALA A 27 -3.86 1.37 -2.18
C ALA A 27 -4.52 0.87 -3.47
N LEU A 28 -4.64 1.74 -4.48
CA LEU A 28 -5.32 1.44 -5.75
C LEU A 28 -4.42 0.68 -6.74
N ALA A 29 -3.18 1.11 -6.89
CA ALA A 29 -2.28 0.63 -7.93
C ALA A 29 -1.23 -0.36 -7.41
N GLY A 30 -1.11 -0.54 -6.09
CA GLY A 30 -0.27 -1.52 -5.41
C GLY A 30 1.11 -1.72 -6.06
N PRO A 31 1.32 -2.82 -6.81
CA PRO A 31 2.61 -3.10 -7.47
C PRO A 31 3.04 -2.04 -8.47
N PHE A 32 2.10 -1.49 -9.23
CA PHE A 32 2.39 -0.47 -10.25
C PHE A 32 2.81 0.84 -9.61
N TYR A 33 2.25 1.19 -8.46
CA TYR A 33 2.71 2.34 -7.69
C TYR A 33 4.18 2.17 -7.27
N VAL A 34 4.56 1.01 -6.74
CA VAL A 34 5.95 0.73 -6.35
C VAL A 34 6.89 0.78 -7.57
N MET A 35 6.46 0.21 -8.70
CA MET A 35 7.23 0.21 -9.96
C MET A 35 7.44 1.63 -10.52
N SER A 36 6.47 2.53 -10.34
CA SER A 36 6.54 3.92 -10.83
C SER A 36 7.64 4.75 -10.15
N LYS A 37 8.17 4.30 -9.00
CA LYS A 37 9.10 5.07 -8.16
C LYS A 37 10.57 4.97 -8.60
N GLY A 38 10.94 4.03 -9.46
CA GLY A 38 12.27 4.07 -10.07
C GLY A 38 12.79 2.75 -10.64
N LYS A 39 13.85 2.88 -11.45
CA LYS A 39 14.59 1.75 -12.03
C LYS A 39 15.38 1.05 -10.91
N GLY A 40 14.89 -0.12 -10.47
CA GLY A 40 15.45 -0.88 -9.34
C GLY A 40 14.39 -1.44 -8.39
N PHE A 41 13.15 -0.96 -8.51
CA PHE A 41 12.04 -1.36 -7.65
C PHE A 41 11.31 -2.61 -8.15
N TYR A 42 11.80 -3.32 -9.18
CA TYR A 42 11.12 -4.49 -9.75
C TYR A 42 10.92 -5.63 -8.74
N LEU A 43 11.93 -5.93 -7.93
CA LEU A 43 11.81 -6.94 -6.88
C LEU A 43 10.84 -6.51 -5.77
N LEU A 44 10.86 -5.21 -5.44
CA LEU A 44 9.92 -4.60 -4.49
C LEU A 44 8.48 -4.63 -5.02
N ALA A 45 8.29 -4.40 -6.32
CA ALA A 45 7.00 -4.47 -6.99
C ALA A 45 6.48 -5.91 -7.05
N ALA A 46 7.37 -6.90 -7.27
CA ALA A 46 7.00 -8.31 -7.19
C ALA A 46 6.57 -8.71 -5.77
N LEU A 47 7.30 -8.25 -4.74
CA LEU A 47 6.89 -8.42 -3.34
C LEU A 47 5.55 -7.74 -3.06
N MET A 48 5.35 -6.53 -3.57
CA MET A 48 4.07 -5.84 -3.46
C MET A 48 2.94 -6.61 -4.14
N ALA A 49 3.19 -7.23 -5.30
CA ALA A 49 2.19 -8.07 -5.98
C ALA A 49 1.78 -9.27 -5.12
N ALA A 50 2.73 -9.90 -4.44
CA ALA A 50 2.42 -10.98 -3.50
C ALA A 50 1.58 -10.47 -2.31
N ILE A 51 1.91 -9.30 -1.75
CA ILE A 51 1.15 -8.67 -0.66
C ILE A 51 -0.27 -8.32 -1.10
N THR A 52 -0.42 -7.65 -2.24
CA THR A 52 -1.73 -7.30 -2.80
C THR A 52 -2.56 -8.55 -3.07
N LEU A 53 -1.96 -9.63 -3.58
CA LEU A 53 -2.64 -10.90 -3.78
C LEU A 53 -3.11 -11.52 -2.45
N MET A 54 -2.26 -11.54 -1.42
CA MET A 54 -2.62 -12.04 -0.09
C MET A 54 -3.76 -11.24 0.53
N LEU A 55 -3.73 -9.90 0.41
CA LEU A 55 -4.79 -9.03 0.89
C LEU A 55 -6.10 -9.23 0.11
N ALA A 56 -6.02 -9.43 -1.22
CA ALA A 56 -7.20 -9.71 -2.04
C ALA A 56 -7.83 -11.06 -1.67
N ILE A 57 -7.02 -12.10 -1.44
CA ILE A 57 -7.50 -13.41 -0.95
C ILE A 57 -8.14 -13.25 0.44
N GLY A 58 -7.49 -12.53 1.36
CA GLY A 58 -8.02 -12.27 2.70
C GLY A 58 -9.35 -11.52 2.67
N ALA A 59 -9.45 -10.48 1.84
CA ALA A 59 -10.68 -9.73 1.65
C ALA A 59 -11.80 -10.61 1.06
N PHE A 60 -11.49 -11.44 0.06
CA PHE A 60 -12.43 -12.38 -0.52
C PHE A 60 -12.96 -13.39 0.50
N LEU A 61 -12.07 -13.98 1.31
CA LEU A 61 -12.46 -14.88 2.41
C LEU A 61 -13.32 -14.15 3.46
N GLY A 62 -12.95 -12.92 3.81
CA GLY A 62 -13.73 -12.07 4.73
C GLY A 62 -15.14 -11.79 4.20
N LEU A 63 -15.27 -11.52 2.90
CA LEU A 63 -16.56 -11.35 2.22
C LEU A 63 -17.39 -12.64 2.28
N LEU A 64 -16.78 -13.80 1.98
CA LEU A 64 -17.48 -15.09 2.06
C LEU A 64 -18.00 -15.36 3.48
N ILE A 65 -17.18 -15.12 4.50
CA ILE A 65 -17.58 -15.27 5.90
C ILE A 65 -18.73 -14.30 6.24
N ALA A 66 -18.63 -13.05 5.79
CA ALA A 66 -19.68 -12.06 6.02
C ALA A 66 -21.02 -12.48 5.41
N VAL A 67 -21.02 -12.98 4.16
CA VAL A 67 -22.23 -13.52 3.51
C VAL A 67 -22.81 -14.68 4.30
N GLN A 68 -21.97 -15.65 4.71
CA GLN A 68 -22.43 -16.87 5.39
C GLN A 68 -22.99 -16.61 6.79
N LEU A 69 -22.43 -15.65 7.53
CA LEU A 69 -22.83 -15.40 8.92
C LEU A 69 -23.98 -14.40 9.04
N PHE A 70 -24.07 -13.44 8.11
CA PHE A 70 -24.95 -12.28 8.27
C PHE A 70 -25.95 -12.08 7.14
N ASP A 71 -25.87 -12.87 6.05
CA ASP A 71 -26.75 -12.79 4.88
C ASP A 71 -26.88 -11.33 4.36
N ALA A 72 -28.02 -10.95 3.76
CA ALA A 72 -28.30 -9.58 3.31
C ALA A 72 -28.62 -8.57 4.44
N SER A 73 -28.17 -8.82 5.68
CA SER A 73 -28.41 -7.90 6.79
C SER A 73 -27.51 -6.65 6.73
N VAL A 74 -27.92 -5.60 7.45
CA VAL A 74 -27.12 -4.38 7.63
C VAL A 74 -25.75 -4.70 8.23
N LEU A 75 -25.67 -5.68 9.14
CA LEU A 75 -24.41 -6.14 9.74
C LEU A 75 -23.52 -6.83 8.70
N GLY A 76 -24.09 -7.62 7.80
CA GLY A 76 -23.36 -8.25 6.69
C GLY A 76 -22.77 -7.21 5.75
N LEU A 77 -23.58 -6.22 5.33
CA LEU A 77 -23.13 -5.08 4.53
C LEU A 77 -21.99 -4.31 5.22
N ALA A 78 -22.10 -4.02 6.51
CA ALA A 78 -21.06 -3.34 7.26
C ALA A 78 -19.77 -4.17 7.32
N ALA A 79 -19.86 -5.48 7.58
CA ALA A 79 -18.70 -6.38 7.62
C ALA A 79 -17.99 -6.46 6.25
N MET A 80 -18.76 -6.47 5.14
CA MET A 80 -18.21 -6.45 3.79
C MET A 80 -17.45 -5.15 3.51
N LEU A 81 -18.05 -4.01 3.82
CA LEU A 81 -17.41 -2.70 3.64
C LEU A 81 -16.13 -2.57 4.47
N ILE A 82 -16.16 -3.01 5.73
CA ILE A 82 -14.98 -3.01 6.62
C ILE A 82 -13.87 -3.90 6.05
N SER A 83 -14.22 -5.08 5.53
CA SER A 83 -13.24 -6.00 4.95
C SER A 83 -12.55 -5.39 3.73
N ILE A 84 -13.33 -4.78 2.83
CA ILE A 84 -12.79 -4.12 1.63
C ILE A 84 -11.96 -2.90 2.02
N ALA A 85 -12.49 -2.00 2.86
CA ALA A 85 -11.79 -0.80 3.30
C ALA A 85 -10.48 -1.14 4.03
N GLY A 86 -10.51 -2.16 4.89
CA GLY A 86 -9.33 -2.67 5.59
C GLY A 86 -8.26 -3.18 4.62
N ALA A 87 -8.65 -3.97 3.60
CA ALA A 87 -7.72 -4.47 2.60
C ALA A 87 -7.05 -3.32 1.80
N PHE A 88 -7.82 -2.33 1.36
CA PHE A 88 -7.27 -1.16 0.67
C PHE A 88 -6.32 -0.35 1.56
N LEU A 89 -6.69 -0.13 2.83
CA LEU A 89 -5.87 0.62 3.78
C LEU A 89 -4.54 -0.10 4.03
N LEU A 90 -4.57 -1.41 4.28
CA LEU A 90 -3.37 -2.23 4.45
C LEU A 90 -2.50 -2.23 3.19
N ASN A 91 -3.12 -2.30 2.01
CA ASN A 91 -2.40 -2.27 0.73
C ASN A 91 -1.68 -0.92 0.53
N GLY A 92 -2.35 0.19 0.83
CA GLY A 92 -1.76 1.53 0.75
C GLY A 92 -0.58 1.71 1.70
N VAL A 93 -0.73 1.27 2.95
CA VAL A 93 0.34 1.32 3.95
C VAL A 93 1.53 0.47 3.52
N ALA A 94 1.30 -0.76 3.09
CA ALA A 94 2.36 -1.67 2.65
C ALA A 94 3.14 -1.10 1.45
N GLY A 95 2.44 -0.55 0.45
CA GLY A 95 3.07 0.04 -0.73
C GLY A 95 3.95 1.24 -0.38
N VAL A 96 3.48 2.12 0.51
CA VAL A 96 4.30 3.27 0.97
C VAL A 96 5.51 2.82 1.76
N GLN A 97 5.37 1.85 2.68
CA GLN A 97 6.49 1.35 3.46
C GLN A 97 7.56 0.66 2.58
N LEU A 98 7.13 -0.11 1.58
CA LEU A 98 8.02 -0.72 0.59
C LEU A 98 8.79 0.32 -0.21
N VAL A 99 8.12 1.38 -0.65
CA VAL A 99 8.76 2.48 -1.38
C VAL A 99 9.76 3.20 -0.51
N HIS A 100 9.38 3.55 0.72
CA HIS A 100 10.26 4.19 1.69
C HIS A 100 11.51 3.34 1.97
N TRP A 101 11.33 2.04 2.26
CA TRP A 101 12.46 1.13 2.48
C TRP A 101 13.34 0.99 1.23
N GLY A 102 12.75 0.93 0.04
CA GLY A 102 13.47 0.87 -1.22
C GLY A 102 14.38 2.09 -1.44
N TYR A 103 13.89 3.29 -1.15
CA TYR A 103 14.69 4.51 -1.27
C TYR A 103 15.80 4.59 -0.21
N VAL A 104 15.50 4.26 1.05
CA VAL A 104 16.52 4.22 2.12
C VAL A 104 17.63 3.22 1.77
N ARG A 105 17.27 2.04 1.24
CA ARG A 105 18.25 1.04 0.78
C ARG A 105 19.05 1.51 -0.43
N ALA A 106 18.47 2.36 -1.27
CA ALA A 106 19.16 3.01 -2.39
C ALA A 106 20.04 4.19 -1.98
N GLY A 107 20.19 4.47 -0.68
CA GLY A 107 21.08 5.51 -0.14
C GLY A 107 20.43 6.88 0.05
N TRP A 108 19.11 7.00 -0.16
CA TRP A 108 18.39 8.24 0.11
C TRP A 108 18.25 8.47 1.62
N LYS A 109 18.36 9.72 2.06
CA LYS A 109 18.28 10.09 3.48
C LYS A 109 16.98 10.84 3.75
N MET A 110 16.48 10.79 4.99
CA MET A 110 15.34 11.60 5.39
C MET A 110 15.73 13.08 5.32
N GLY A 111 14.98 13.85 4.55
CA GLY A 111 15.07 15.30 4.51
C GLY A 111 14.44 15.91 5.76
N TYR A 112 15.06 16.96 6.29
CA TYR A 112 14.54 17.77 7.40
C TYR A 112 13.57 18.85 6.92
#